data_AF-A0A7V2XAT1-F1
#
_entry.id   AF-A0A7V2XAT1-F1
#
_cell.length_a   1.000
_cell.length_b   1.000
_cell.length_c   1.000
_cell.angle_alpha   90.00
_cell.angle_beta   90.00
_cell.angle_gamma   90.00
#
_symmetry.space_group_name_H-M   'P 1'
#
loop_
_entity.id
_entity.type
_entity.pdbx_description
1 polymer ?
#
loop_
_entity_poly.entity_id
_entity_poly.type
_entity_poly.pdbx_seq_one_letter_code
_entity_poly.pdbx_strand_id
1 'polypeptide(L)'
;MENKTVADIFSEIADILDIQGENPFRVRSYRNASRTISDLSQSLEALVRAGKDLEEIPGIGKSIGEKIREILSTGKCGLLEELRSRVPAGLTELLKLEGLGPKKVKVLFEELEVDSVDRLEKAARAGRLRNLPGMGLKTEEKILKSIEHYRAGMGRFKLSVGFQFADALLRYLEGTPGVKRLDPAGSFRRRRETIGDLDILATCGKGCRVMDRFTAYGEVAEVLARG
;
A
#
# COMPACT_ATOMS: atom_id res chain seq x y z
N MET A 1 6.67 14.75 9.24
CA MET A 1 6.43 13.59 8.35
C MET A 1 6.27 12.35 9.21
N GLU A 2 5.38 11.41 8.86
CA GLU A 2 5.20 10.18 9.65
C GLU A 2 6.26 9.13 9.32
N ASN A 3 6.66 8.33 10.32
CA ASN A 3 7.61 7.22 10.14
C ASN A 3 7.15 6.27 9.03
N LYS A 4 5.84 6.02 8.95
CA LYS A 4 5.23 5.17 7.92
C LYS A 4 5.59 5.63 6.50
N THR A 5 5.51 6.93 6.23
CA THR A 5 5.87 7.49 4.92
C THR A 5 7.34 7.25 4.58
N VAL A 6 8.24 7.37 5.57
CA VAL A 6 9.66 7.06 5.38
C VAL A 6 9.84 5.56 5.13
N ALA A 7 9.20 4.70 5.92
CA ALA A 7 9.25 3.24 5.73
C ALA A 7 8.76 2.81 4.35
N ASP A 8 7.70 3.41 3.84
CA ASP A 8 7.14 3.14 2.51
C ASP A 8 8.15 3.48 1.40
N ILE A 9 8.86 4.62 1.51
CA ILE A 9 9.94 5.00 0.59
C ILE A 9 11.06 3.94 0.58
N PHE A 10 11.50 3.49 1.76
CA PHE A 10 12.54 2.45 1.86
C PHE A 10 12.05 1.10 1.32
N SER A 11 10.77 0.75 1.51
CA SER A 11 10.19 -0.46 0.92
C SER A 11 10.22 -0.39 -0.59
N GLU A 12 9.77 0.72 -1.18
CA GLU A 12 9.72 0.90 -2.63
C GLU A 12 11.12 0.85 -3.26
N ILE A 13 12.12 1.46 -2.62
CA ILE A 13 13.52 1.34 -3.06
C ILE A 13 13.93 -0.14 -3.10
N ALA A 14 13.64 -0.90 -2.04
CA ALA A 14 13.98 -2.31 -2.01
C ALA A 14 13.24 -3.12 -3.08
N ASP A 15 11.98 -2.81 -3.32
CA ASP A 15 11.16 -3.45 -4.36
C ASP A 15 11.77 -3.25 -5.76
N ILE A 16 12.13 -2.01 -6.10
CA ILE A 16 12.73 -1.68 -7.42
C ILE A 16 14.10 -2.36 -7.58
N LEU A 17 14.94 -2.31 -6.54
CA LEU A 17 16.25 -2.97 -6.57
C LEU A 17 16.12 -4.49 -6.76
N ASP A 18 15.16 -5.13 -6.10
CA ASP A 18 14.92 -6.57 -6.25
C ASP A 18 14.41 -6.92 -7.67
N ILE A 19 13.53 -6.09 -8.26
CA ILE A 19 13.11 -6.22 -9.66
C ILE A 19 14.32 -6.13 -10.60
N GLN A 20 15.23 -5.18 -10.37
CA GLN A 20 16.44 -5.01 -11.17
C GLN A 20 17.46 -6.15 -10.98
N GLY A 21 17.26 -7.05 -10.01
CA GLY A 21 18.23 -8.09 -9.67
C GLY A 21 19.51 -7.54 -9.05
N GLU A 22 19.43 -6.39 -8.39
CA GLU A 22 20.56 -5.77 -7.69
C GLU A 22 21.05 -6.63 -6.52
N ASN A 23 22.18 -6.22 -5.94
CA ASN A 23 22.84 -6.97 -4.88
C ASN A 23 21.85 -7.34 -3.72
N PRO A 24 21.67 -8.64 -3.40
CA PRO A 24 20.72 -9.09 -2.38
C PRO A 24 20.97 -8.52 -0.98
N PHE A 25 22.22 -8.21 -0.63
CA PHE A 25 22.56 -7.56 0.63
C PHE A 25 22.03 -6.13 0.66
N ARG A 26 22.16 -5.39 -0.45
CA ARG A 26 21.62 -4.04 -0.58
C ARG A 26 20.10 -4.05 -0.46
N VAL A 27 19.41 -4.93 -1.19
CA VAL A 27 17.94 -5.10 -1.08
C VAL A 27 17.51 -5.38 0.36
N ARG A 28 18.18 -6.33 1.04
CA ARG A 28 17.89 -6.66 2.44
C ARG A 28 18.11 -5.48 3.38
N SER A 29 19.14 -4.66 3.15
CA SER A 29 19.43 -3.48 3.96
C SER A 29 18.27 -2.47 3.90
N TYR A 30 17.76 -2.14 2.70
CA TYR A 30 16.59 -1.24 2.57
C TYR A 30 15.30 -1.86 3.14
N ARG A 31 15.07 -3.17 2.97
CA ARG A 31 13.93 -3.86 3.61
C ARG A 31 13.99 -3.83 5.13
N ASN A 32 15.18 -4.03 5.69
CA ASN A 32 15.36 -4.02 7.14
C ASN A 32 15.15 -2.61 7.69
N ALA A 33 15.70 -1.58 7.01
CA ALA A 33 15.44 -0.19 7.35
C ALA A 33 13.94 0.13 7.35
N SER A 34 13.22 -0.24 6.29
CA SER A 34 11.77 -0.03 6.20
C SER A 34 11.02 -0.65 7.38
N ARG A 35 11.32 -1.90 7.73
CA ARG A 35 10.72 -2.59 8.89
C ARG A 35 11.04 -1.90 10.21
N THR A 36 12.33 -1.66 10.47
CA THR A 36 12.79 -0.97 11.68
C THR A 36 12.08 0.38 11.86
N ILE A 37 11.95 1.16 10.79
CA ILE A 37 11.30 2.48 10.83
C ILE A 37 9.81 2.36 11.09
N SER A 38 9.14 1.38 10.47
CA SER A 38 7.71 1.14 10.66
C SER A 38 7.38 0.71 12.09
N ASP A 39 8.26 -0.07 12.72
CA ASP A 39 8.09 -0.58 14.08
C ASP A 39 8.53 0.43 15.16
N LEU A 40 9.12 1.56 14.76
CA LEU A 40 9.65 2.55 15.69
C LEU A 40 8.50 3.37 16.31
N SER A 41 8.29 3.19 17.62
CA SER A 41 7.30 3.97 18.39
C SER A 41 7.63 5.46 18.50
N GLN A 42 8.91 5.82 18.40
CA GLN A 42 9.37 7.21 18.47
C GLN A 42 9.37 7.85 17.08
N SER A 43 9.00 9.13 17.01
CA SER A 43 9.09 9.88 15.75
C SER A 43 10.55 10.05 15.30
N LEU A 44 10.87 9.63 14.08
CA LEU A 44 12.17 9.86 13.45
C LEU A 44 12.51 11.35 13.39
N GLU A 45 11.52 12.20 13.10
CA GLU A 45 11.69 13.64 13.04
C GLU A 45 12.10 14.21 14.41
N ALA A 46 11.51 13.71 15.50
CA ALA A 46 11.88 14.11 16.85
C ALA A 46 13.30 13.66 17.21
N LEU A 47 13.70 12.44 16.83
CA LEU A 47 15.05 11.92 17.06
C LEU A 47 16.11 12.76 16.34
N VAL A 48 15.88 13.06 15.06
CA VAL A 48 16.79 13.89 14.27
C VAL A 48 16.90 15.31 14.84
N ARG A 49 15.77 15.92 15.24
CA ARG A 49 15.76 17.26 15.84
C ARG A 49 16.49 17.30 17.18
N ALA A 50 16.43 16.22 17.95
CA ALA A 50 17.15 16.07 19.21
C ALA A 50 18.66 15.77 19.03
N GLY A 51 19.15 15.72 17.79
CA GLY A 51 20.56 15.42 17.49
C GLY A 51 20.95 13.98 17.83
N LYS A 52 19.98 13.06 17.92
CA LYS A 52 20.26 11.64 18.18
C LYS A 52 20.92 11.00 16.97
N ASP A 53 21.84 10.08 17.24
CA ASP A 53 22.45 9.29 16.18
C ASP A 53 21.46 8.22 15.72
N LEU A 54 21.11 8.28 14.43
CA LEU A 54 20.22 7.29 13.82
C LEU A 54 20.91 5.94 13.63
N GLU A 55 22.26 5.92 13.65
CA GLU A 55 23.05 4.71 13.47
C GLU A 55 23.00 3.77 14.68
N GLU A 56 22.54 4.28 15.84
CA GLU A 56 22.23 3.46 17.02
C GLU A 56 20.98 2.58 16.81
N ILE A 57 20.14 2.90 15.82
CA ILE A 57 18.92 2.16 15.54
C ILE A 57 19.27 0.89 14.73
N PRO A 58 18.91 -0.32 15.22
CA PRO A 58 19.26 -1.57 14.53
C PRO A 58 18.79 -1.62 13.07
N GLY A 59 19.73 -1.87 12.16
CA GLY A 59 19.44 -1.94 10.72
C GLY A 59 19.51 -0.59 9.99
N ILE A 60 19.81 0.51 10.69
CA ILE A 60 20.07 1.82 10.12
C ILE A 60 21.57 2.08 10.19
N GLY A 61 22.28 1.95 9.06
CA GLY A 61 23.68 2.37 8.96
C GLY A 61 23.81 3.78 8.39
N LYS A 62 25.03 4.32 8.35
CA LYS A 62 25.35 5.67 7.85
C LYS A 62 24.60 6.08 6.57
N SER A 63 24.66 5.28 5.51
CA SER A 63 24.00 5.60 4.23
C SER A 63 22.47 5.66 4.33
N ILE A 64 21.87 4.79 5.15
CA ILE A 64 20.42 4.83 5.41
C ILE A 64 20.08 6.06 6.26
N GLY A 65 20.88 6.35 7.29
CA GLY A 65 20.71 7.53 8.15
C GLY A 65 20.78 8.85 7.36
N GLU A 66 21.72 8.97 6.41
CA GLU A 66 21.81 10.11 5.49
C GLU A 66 20.52 10.26 4.66
N LYS A 67 20.00 9.17 4.11
CA LYS A 67 18.73 9.17 3.35
C LYS A 67 17.52 9.52 4.20
N ILE A 68 17.47 9.06 5.45
CA ILE A 68 16.40 9.46 6.37
C ILE A 68 16.43 10.97 6.59
N ARG A 69 17.61 11.57 6.80
CA ARG A 69 17.75 13.03 6.96
C ARG A 69 17.36 13.79 5.68
N GLU A 70 17.71 13.26 4.51
CA GLU A 70 17.29 13.80 3.21
C GLU A 70 15.75 13.79 3.08
N ILE A 71 15.11 12.66 3.37
CA ILE A 71 13.66 12.49 3.31
C ILE A 71 12.94 13.43 4.26
N LEU A 72 13.44 13.56 5.51
CA LEU A 72 12.82 14.43 6.50
C LEU A 72 12.98 15.92 6.18
N SER A 73 14.07 16.31 5.51
CA SER A 73 14.33 17.72 5.18
C SER A 73 13.66 18.15 3.87
N THR A 74 13.66 17.30 2.85
CA THR A 74 13.17 17.63 1.49
C THR A 74 11.79 17.07 1.18
N GLY A 75 11.33 16.08 1.96
CA GLY A 75 10.15 15.29 1.65
C GLY A 75 10.36 14.23 0.57
N LYS A 76 11.58 14.06 0.05
CA LYS A 76 11.93 13.21 -1.09
C LYS A 76 13.20 12.41 -0.84
N CYS A 77 13.42 11.37 -1.65
CA CYS A 77 14.68 10.63 -1.68
C CYS A 77 15.20 10.59 -3.12
N GLY A 78 16.36 11.20 -3.36
CA GLY A 78 16.96 11.25 -4.69
C GLY A 78 17.23 9.86 -5.28
N LEU A 79 17.60 8.88 -4.45
CA LEU A 79 17.78 7.49 -4.90
C LEU A 79 16.46 6.89 -5.42
N LEU A 80 15.33 7.14 -4.76
CA LEU A 80 14.05 6.62 -5.22
C LEU A 80 13.65 7.25 -6.56
N GLU A 81 13.85 8.56 -6.73
CA GLU A 81 13.58 9.25 -7.99
C GLU A 81 14.46 8.70 -9.13
N GLU A 82 15.75 8.47 -8.87
CA GLU A 82 16.68 7.83 -9.80
C GLU A 82 16.21 6.42 -10.19
N LEU A 83 15.88 5.58 -9.21
CA LEU A 83 15.43 4.21 -9.45
C LEU A 83 14.14 4.15 -10.26
N ARG A 84 13.17 5.03 -9.97
CA ARG A 84 11.93 5.14 -10.74
C ARG A 84 12.15 5.49 -12.20
N SER A 85 13.19 6.26 -12.52
CA SER A 85 13.53 6.58 -13.92
C SER A 85 14.08 5.39 -14.72
N ARG A 86 14.52 4.33 -14.04
CA ARG A 86 15.14 3.14 -14.63
C ARG A 86 14.19 1.97 -14.83
N VAL A 87 12.96 2.06 -14.34
CA VAL A 87 11.95 1.00 -14.49
C VAL A 87 10.68 1.57 -15.09
N PRO A 88 9.97 0.84 -15.98
CA PRO A 88 8.66 1.25 -16.43
C PRO A 88 7.72 1.47 -15.25
N ALA A 89 6.98 2.58 -15.26
CA ALA A 89 6.08 2.95 -14.16
C ALA A 89 5.04 1.85 -13.86
N GLY A 90 4.60 1.11 -14.88
CA GLY A 90 3.64 0.03 -14.66
C GLY A 90 4.19 -1.14 -13.85
N LEU A 91 5.51 -1.36 -13.77
CA LEU A 91 6.08 -2.42 -12.90
C LEU A 91 5.84 -2.13 -11.40
N THR A 92 5.92 -0.86 -10.99
CA THR A 92 5.62 -0.50 -9.59
C THR A 92 4.11 -0.54 -9.31
N GLU A 93 3.27 -0.39 -10.32
CA GLU A 93 1.82 -0.62 -10.19
C GLU A 93 1.50 -2.11 -9.98
N LEU A 94 2.21 -3.01 -10.65
CA LEU A 94 2.02 -4.46 -10.45
C LEU A 94 2.30 -4.88 -9.01
N LEU A 95 3.23 -4.23 -8.30
CA LEU A 95 3.51 -4.51 -6.89
C LEU A 95 2.35 -4.16 -5.94
N LYS A 96 1.40 -3.33 -6.38
CA LYS A 96 0.19 -3.03 -5.61
C LYS A 96 -0.84 -4.15 -5.69
N LEU A 97 -0.68 -5.09 -6.62
CA LEU A 97 -1.57 -6.23 -6.75
C LEU A 97 -1.18 -7.30 -5.72
N GLU A 98 -2.16 -7.70 -4.92
CA GLU A 98 -1.99 -8.78 -3.97
C GLU A 98 -1.47 -10.06 -4.65
N GLY A 99 -0.47 -10.70 -4.06
CA GLY A 99 0.15 -11.91 -4.59
C GLY A 99 1.29 -11.68 -5.57
N LEU A 100 1.57 -10.43 -5.95
CA LEU A 100 2.73 -10.01 -6.74
C LEU A 100 3.77 -9.29 -5.89
N GLY A 101 4.86 -10.01 -5.59
CA GLY A 101 6.08 -9.41 -5.06
C GLY A 101 7.12 -9.15 -6.15
N PRO A 102 8.22 -8.43 -5.83
CA PRO A 102 9.27 -8.06 -6.78
C PRO A 102 9.79 -9.21 -7.64
N LYS A 103 10.04 -10.38 -7.04
CA LYS A 103 10.50 -11.56 -7.76
C LYS A 103 9.52 -12.05 -8.83
N LYS A 104 8.22 -12.03 -8.52
CA LYS A 104 7.18 -12.41 -9.48
C LYS A 104 7.04 -11.37 -10.58
N VAL A 105 7.06 -10.08 -10.21
CA VAL A 105 7.05 -8.97 -11.18
C VAL A 105 8.23 -9.04 -12.13
N LYS A 106 9.43 -9.35 -11.61
CA LYS A 106 10.63 -9.57 -12.42
C LYS A 106 10.42 -10.69 -13.46
N VAL A 107 9.98 -11.87 -13.02
CA VAL A 107 9.72 -13.00 -13.92
C VAL A 107 8.66 -12.66 -14.96
N LEU A 108 7.59 -11.95 -14.58
CA LEU A 108 6.56 -11.49 -15.52
C LEU A 108 7.11 -10.55 -16.59
N PHE A 109 8.02 -9.64 -16.19
CA PHE A 109 8.64 -8.70 -17.10
C PHE A 109 9.64 -9.39 -18.03
N GLU A 110 10.51 -10.26 -17.51
CA GLU A 110 11.54 -10.95 -18.28
C GLU A 110 10.97 -12.02 -19.23
N GLU A 111 10.00 -12.81 -18.79
CA GLU A 111 9.49 -13.96 -19.56
C GLU A 111 8.30 -13.61 -20.46
N LEU A 112 7.48 -12.64 -20.07
CA LEU A 112 6.22 -12.31 -20.75
C LEU A 112 6.13 -10.84 -21.20
N GLU A 113 7.16 -10.03 -20.98
CA GLU A 113 7.19 -8.59 -21.31
C GLU A 113 5.98 -7.82 -20.73
N VAL A 114 5.55 -8.25 -19.55
CA VAL A 114 4.44 -7.63 -18.83
C VAL A 114 4.97 -6.42 -18.07
N ASP A 115 4.58 -5.25 -18.53
CA ASP A 115 4.98 -3.95 -17.99
C ASP A 115 3.81 -3.14 -17.41
N SER A 116 2.61 -3.72 -17.39
CA SER A 116 1.35 -3.03 -17.07
C SER A 116 0.26 -4.00 -16.61
N VAL A 117 -0.71 -3.49 -15.84
CA VAL A 117 -1.85 -4.28 -15.34
C VAL A 117 -2.67 -4.88 -16.49
N ASP A 118 -2.82 -4.14 -17.60
CA ASP A 118 -3.55 -4.60 -18.78
C ASP A 118 -2.88 -5.78 -19.47
N ARG A 119 -1.54 -5.73 -19.62
CA ARG A 119 -0.77 -6.85 -20.18
C ARG A 119 -0.79 -8.05 -19.24
N LEU A 120 -0.71 -7.81 -17.94
CA LEU A 120 -0.81 -8.86 -16.94
C LEU A 120 -2.17 -9.59 -17.02
N GLU A 121 -3.27 -8.84 -17.09
CA GLU A 121 -4.60 -9.41 -17.21
C GLU A 121 -4.74 -10.26 -18.47
N LYS A 122 -4.27 -9.75 -19.63
CA LYS A 122 -4.29 -10.50 -20.89
C LYS A 122 -3.49 -11.79 -20.78
N ALA A 123 -2.30 -11.76 -20.18
CA ALA A 123 -1.45 -12.94 -19.98
C ALA A 123 -2.11 -13.95 -19.03
N ALA A 124 -2.73 -13.48 -17.94
CA ALA A 124 -3.44 -14.32 -16.98
C ALA A 124 -4.67 -15.00 -17.59
N ARG A 125 -5.51 -14.25 -18.33
CA ARG A 125 -6.69 -14.81 -19.02
C ARG A 125 -6.32 -15.80 -20.11
N ALA A 126 -5.17 -15.62 -20.76
CA ALA A 126 -4.62 -16.57 -21.72
C ALA A 126 -3.97 -17.80 -21.07
N GLY A 127 -3.95 -17.90 -19.73
CA GLY A 127 -3.33 -19.01 -19.02
C GLY A 127 -1.81 -19.08 -19.19
N ARG A 128 -1.15 -17.93 -19.42
CA ARG A 128 0.31 -17.88 -19.59
C ARG A 128 1.06 -17.82 -18.26
N LEU A 129 0.41 -17.33 -17.19
CA LEU A 129 1.08 -17.18 -15.89
C LEU A 129 1.31 -18.52 -15.22
N ARG A 130 0.36 -19.46 -15.36
CA ARG A 130 0.44 -20.81 -14.77
C ARG A 130 1.68 -21.64 -15.17
N ASN A 131 2.39 -21.23 -16.23
CA ASN A 131 3.59 -21.90 -16.74
C ASN A 131 4.89 -21.30 -16.14
N LEU A 132 4.80 -20.20 -15.40
CA LEU A 132 5.95 -19.53 -14.83
C LEU A 132 6.34 -20.12 -13.46
N PRO A 133 7.63 -20.10 -13.10
CA PRO A 133 8.10 -20.56 -11.80
C PRO A 133 7.39 -19.85 -10.64
N GLY A 134 6.77 -20.63 -9.75
CA GLY A 134 6.08 -20.11 -8.56
C GLY A 134 4.74 -19.41 -8.86
N MET A 135 4.19 -19.56 -10.07
CA MET A 135 2.87 -19.07 -10.44
C MET A 135 2.05 -20.23 -10.99
N GLY A 136 1.36 -20.97 -10.12
CA GLY A 136 0.41 -22.00 -10.54
C GLY A 136 -1.00 -21.45 -10.75
N LEU A 137 -1.97 -22.33 -11.07
CA LEU A 137 -3.39 -21.98 -11.29
C LEU A 137 -3.97 -21.08 -10.18
N LYS A 138 -3.79 -21.46 -8.91
CA LYS A 138 -4.28 -20.67 -7.76
C LYS A 138 -3.67 -19.27 -7.69
N THR A 139 -2.42 -19.12 -8.12
CA THR A 139 -1.76 -17.81 -8.14
C THR A 139 -2.31 -16.95 -9.26
N GLU A 140 -2.54 -17.52 -10.44
CA GLU A 140 -3.15 -16.84 -11.59
C GLU A 140 -4.58 -16.37 -11.26
N GLU A 141 -5.40 -17.23 -10.66
CA GLU A 141 -6.75 -16.88 -10.18
C GLU A 141 -6.72 -15.74 -9.17
N LYS A 142 -5.80 -15.81 -8.19
CA LYS A 142 -5.61 -14.74 -7.20
C LYS A 142 -5.19 -13.43 -7.85
N ILE A 143 -4.30 -13.47 -8.83
CA ILE A 143 -3.87 -12.28 -9.58
C ILE A 143 -5.06 -11.67 -10.34
N LEU A 144 -5.86 -12.48 -11.04
CA LEU A 144 -7.04 -11.97 -11.75
C LEU A 144 -8.03 -11.28 -10.80
N LYS A 145 -8.33 -11.91 -9.66
CA LYS A 145 -9.19 -11.32 -8.63
C LYS A 145 -8.59 -10.02 -8.08
N SER A 146 -7.29 -10.00 -7.85
CA SER A 146 -6.54 -8.81 -7.39
C SER A 146 -6.60 -7.66 -8.41
N ILE A 147 -6.52 -7.96 -9.71
CA ILE A 147 -6.67 -6.95 -10.78
C ILE A 147 -8.09 -6.36 -10.78
N GLU A 148 -9.12 -7.19 -10.59
CA GLU A 148 -10.51 -6.72 -10.47
C GLU A 148 -10.66 -5.78 -9.27
N HIS A 149 -10.14 -6.15 -8.11
CA HIS A 149 -10.15 -5.30 -6.91
C HIS A 149 -9.36 -4.00 -7.10
N TYR A 150 -8.17 -4.08 -7.69
CA TYR A 150 -7.32 -2.93 -7.97
C TYR A 150 -8.03 -1.92 -8.88
N ARG A 151 -8.67 -2.39 -9.96
CA ARG A 151 -9.45 -1.52 -10.85
C ARG A 151 -10.71 -0.98 -10.19
N ALA A 152 -11.40 -1.79 -9.38
CA ALA A 152 -12.54 -1.32 -8.61
C ALA A 152 -12.15 -0.20 -7.63
N GLY A 153 -10.98 -0.30 -6.99
CA GLY A 153 -10.43 0.71 -6.09
C GLY A 153 -9.85 1.95 -6.80
N MET A 154 -9.37 1.82 -8.04
CA MET A 154 -8.97 2.96 -8.88
C MET A 154 -10.15 3.66 -9.57
N GLY A 155 -11.32 3.01 -9.58
CA GLY A 155 -12.55 3.56 -10.14
C GLY A 155 -12.92 4.86 -9.44
N ARG A 156 -13.08 5.93 -10.24
CA ARG A 156 -13.72 7.15 -9.76
C ARG A 156 -15.23 7.01 -9.94
N PHE A 157 -15.97 6.95 -8.85
CA PHE A 157 -17.42 6.88 -8.86
C PHE A 157 -18.02 8.28 -8.82
N LYS A 158 -19.18 8.48 -9.46
CA LYS A 158 -19.94 9.73 -9.27
C LYS A 158 -20.32 9.85 -7.80
N LEU A 159 -20.28 11.07 -7.27
CA LEU A 159 -20.69 11.35 -5.89
C LEU A 159 -22.09 10.79 -5.55
N SER A 160 -23.00 10.82 -6.54
CA SER A 160 -24.36 10.27 -6.41
C SER A 160 -24.39 8.77 -6.10
N VAL A 161 -23.45 7.99 -6.66
CA VAL A 161 -23.30 6.56 -6.35
C VAL A 161 -22.81 6.41 -4.92
N GLY A 162 -21.80 7.19 -4.53
CA GLY A 162 -21.30 7.20 -3.15
C GLY A 162 -22.39 7.44 -2.12
N PHE A 163 -23.33 8.36 -2.39
CA PHE A 163 -24.43 8.67 -1.47
C PHE A 163 -25.35 7.48 -1.21
N GLN A 164 -25.55 6.60 -2.21
CA GLN A 164 -26.40 5.42 -2.08
C GLN A 164 -25.84 4.42 -1.06
N PHE A 165 -24.51 4.25 -1.02
CA PHE A 165 -23.85 3.31 -0.13
C PHE A 165 -23.48 3.93 1.23
N ALA A 166 -23.03 5.19 1.23
CA ALA A 166 -22.55 5.86 2.45
C ALA A 166 -23.64 5.98 3.52
N ASP A 167 -24.87 6.36 3.15
CA ASP A 167 -25.97 6.53 4.09
C ASP A 167 -26.38 5.20 4.75
N ALA A 168 -26.47 4.12 3.96
CA ALA A 168 -26.81 2.79 4.48
C ALA A 168 -25.75 2.27 5.46
N LEU A 169 -24.47 2.43 5.11
CA LEU A 169 -23.35 2.02 5.95
C LEU A 169 -23.27 2.86 7.24
N LEU A 170 -23.41 4.19 7.15
CA LEU A 170 -23.38 5.07 8.31
C LEU A 170 -24.51 4.71 9.30
N ARG A 171 -25.75 4.53 8.82
CA ARG A 171 -26.87 4.11 9.67
C ARG A 171 -26.64 2.76 10.35
N TYR A 172 -26.06 1.82 9.61
CA TYR A 172 -25.74 0.50 10.16
C TYR A 172 -24.71 0.61 11.30
N LEU A 173 -23.70 1.48 11.15
CA LEU A 173 -22.65 1.70 12.15
C LEU A 173 -23.12 2.56 13.33
N GLU A 174 -24.02 3.51 13.12
CA GLU A 174 -24.64 4.33 14.19
C GLU A 174 -25.35 3.47 15.24
N GLY A 175 -25.93 2.34 14.83
CA GLY A 175 -26.54 1.37 15.74
C GLY A 175 -25.55 0.59 16.62
N THR A 176 -24.25 0.89 16.59
CA THR A 176 -23.25 0.22 17.43
C THR A 176 -23.20 0.84 18.83
N PRO A 177 -23.40 0.05 19.90
CA PRO A 177 -23.19 0.52 21.26
C PRO A 177 -21.78 1.11 21.47
N GLY A 178 -21.73 2.31 22.04
CA GLY A 178 -20.48 3.00 22.36
C GLY A 178 -19.91 3.87 21.24
N VAL A 179 -20.50 3.89 20.04
CA VAL A 179 -20.21 4.93 19.04
C VAL A 179 -20.78 6.27 19.54
N LYS A 180 -19.95 7.31 19.54
CA LYS A 180 -20.34 8.68 19.94
C LYS A 180 -20.64 9.57 18.75
N ARG A 181 -19.84 9.42 17.68
CA ARG A 181 -19.97 10.22 16.46
C ARG A 181 -19.40 9.44 15.29
N LEU A 182 -20.08 9.53 14.15
CA LEU A 182 -19.63 9.04 12.85
C LEU A 182 -19.73 10.19 11.84
N ASP A 183 -18.67 10.41 11.07
CA ASP A 183 -18.70 11.36 9.96
C ASP A 183 -18.02 10.75 8.74
N PRO A 184 -18.58 10.93 7.54
CA PRO A 184 -17.82 10.68 6.33
C PRO A 184 -16.67 11.68 6.23
N ALA A 185 -15.53 11.22 5.72
CA ALA A 185 -14.32 12.00 5.53
C ALA A 185 -13.95 12.05 4.03
N GLY A 186 -12.68 12.37 3.75
CA GLY A 186 -12.14 12.22 2.41
C GLY A 186 -12.79 13.06 1.32
N SER A 187 -12.74 12.51 0.10
CA SER A 187 -13.28 13.16 -1.12
C SER A 187 -14.80 13.27 -1.10
N PHE A 188 -15.49 12.31 -0.47
CA PHE A 188 -16.93 12.28 -0.28
C PHE A 188 -17.41 13.48 0.56
N ARG A 189 -16.79 13.71 1.74
CA ARG A 189 -17.10 14.87 2.60
C ARG A 189 -16.93 16.21 1.86
N ARG A 190 -15.92 16.31 1.00
CA ARG A 190 -15.63 17.52 0.19
C ARG A 190 -16.53 17.67 -1.03
N ARG A 191 -17.50 16.76 -1.24
CA ARG A 191 -18.44 16.76 -2.37
C ARG A 191 -17.74 16.90 -3.73
N ARG A 192 -16.60 16.21 -3.90
CA ARG A 192 -15.96 16.14 -5.22
C ARG A 192 -16.92 15.43 -6.19
N GLU A 193 -17.01 15.93 -7.43
CA GLU A 193 -17.91 15.37 -8.46
C GLU A 193 -17.75 13.87 -8.63
N THR A 194 -16.51 13.41 -8.47
CA THR A 194 -16.16 12.01 -8.39
C THR A 194 -15.39 11.71 -7.10
N ILE A 195 -15.53 10.49 -6.60
CA ILE A 195 -14.89 9.97 -5.38
C ILE A 195 -14.19 8.64 -5.69
N GLY A 196 -13.18 8.28 -4.90
CA GLY A 196 -12.57 6.94 -4.94
C GLY A 196 -13.31 6.00 -3.99
N ASP A 197 -12.66 5.69 -2.88
CA ASP A 197 -13.23 5.00 -1.73
C ASP A 197 -14.07 5.92 -0.81
N LEU A 198 -14.77 5.29 0.14
CA LEU A 198 -15.53 5.94 1.20
C LEU A 198 -14.73 5.90 2.51
N ASP A 199 -14.26 7.06 2.95
CA ASP A 199 -13.65 7.23 4.26
C ASP A 199 -14.71 7.55 5.33
N ILE A 200 -14.69 6.84 6.46
CA ILE A 200 -15.57 7.11 7.60
C ILE A 200 -14.72 7.23 8.86
N LEU A 201 -14.92 8.32 9.61
CA LEU A 201 -14.30 8.54 10.91
C LEU A 201 -15.30 8.25 12.01
N ALA A 202 -14.90 7.42 12.98
CA ALA A 202 -15.69 7.09 14.16
C ALA A 202 -15.00 7.60 15.44
N THR A 203 -15.75 8.19 16.34
CA THR A 203 -15.33 8.39 17.73
C THR A 203 -16.11 7.45 18.63
N CYS A 204 -15.40 6.73 19.50
CA CYS A 204 -15.97 5.63 20.25
C CYS A 204 -15.56 5.68 21.73
N GLY A 205 -16.42 5.18 22.60
CA GLY A 205 -16.09 4.87 23.99
C GLY A 205 -15.20 3.62 24.11
N LYS A 206 -14.63 3.42 25.29
CA LYS A 206 -13.83 2.23 25.61
C LYS A 206 -14.67 0.96 25.44
N GLY A 207 -14.14 -0.05 24.74
CA GLY A 207 -14.81 -1.33 24.50
C GLY A 207 -15.83 -1.32 23.35
N CYS A 208 -15.92 -0.23 22.58
CA CYS A 208 -16.79 -0.19 21.40
C CYS A 208 -16.31 -1.18 20.33
N ARG A 209 -17.24 -1.97 19.80
CA ARG A 209 -16.97 -3.01 18.79
C ARG A 209 -17.36 -2.55 17.38
N VAL A 210 -17.12 -1.28 17.06
CA VAL A 210 -17.49 -0.70 15.75
C VAL A 210 -16.76 -1.37 14.59
N MET A 211 -15.49 -1.77 14.76
CA MET A 211 -14.72 -2.47 13.73
C MET A 211 -15.28 -3.87 13.44
N ASP A 212 -15.74 -4.56 14.49
CA ASP A 212 -16.38 -5.88 14.37
C ASP A 212 -17.68 -5.77 13.61
N ARG A 213 -18.49 -4.75 13.94
CA ARG A 213 -19.75 -4.50 13.23
C ARG A 213 -19.48 -4.11 11.79
N PHE A 214 -18.54 -3.19 11.54
CA PHE A 214 -18.13 -2.75 10.20
C PHE A 214 -17.75 -3.92 9.31
N THR A 215 -16.89 -4.82 9.79
CA THR A 215 -16.47 -6.01 9.03
C THR A 215 -17.54 -7.09 8.89
N ALA A 216 -18.64 -7.00 9.63
CA ALA A 216 -19.80 -7.88 9.55
C ALA A 216 -20.98 -7.28 8.76
N TYR A 217 -20.80 -6.11 8.12
CA TYR A 217 -21.84 -5.50 7.29
C TYR A 217 -22.19 -6.41 6.10
N GLY A 218 -23.48 -6.51 5.77
CA GLY A 218 -23.98 -7.52 4.81
C GLY A 218 -23.44 -7.40 3.38
N GLU A 219 -22.91 -6.23 3.01
CA GLU A 219 -22.29 -6.00 1.70
C GLU A 219 -20.76 -6.16 1.71
N VAL A 220 -20.16 -6.59 2.83
CA VAL A 220 -18.72 -6.88 2.90
C VAL A 220 -18.43 -8.18 2.16
N ALA A 221 -17.73 -8.07 1.03
CA ALA A 221 -17.24 -9.22 0.27
C ALA A 221 -15.91 -9.75 0.82
N GLU A 222 -15.01 -8.86 1.25
CA GLU A 222 -13.66 -9.21 1.69
C GLU A 222 -13.10 -8.16 2.67
N VAL A 223 -12.32 -8.61 3.65
CA VAL A 223 -11.65 -7.74 4.64
C VAL A 223 -10.16 -7.69 4.32
N LEU A 224 -9.69 -6.57 3.76
CA LEU A 224 -8.28 -6.39 3.37
C LEU A 224 -7.35 -6.15 4.58
N ALA A 225 -7.82 -5.42 5.58
CA ALA A 225 -7.09 -5.12 6.81
C ALA A 225 -8.06 -4.80 7.95
N ARG A 226 -7.68 -5.13 9.19
CA ARG A 226 -8.45 -4.84 10.41
C ARG A 226 -7.51 -4.66 11.60
N GLY A 227 -7.81 -3.67 12.44
CA GLY A 227 -7.17 -3.41 13.73
C GLY A 227 -8.18 -3.02 14.79
#